data_AF-A0A817NR97-F1
#
_entry.id   AF-A0A817NR97-F1
#
_cell.length_a   1.000
_cell.length_b   1.000
_cell.length_c   1.000
_cell.angle_alpha   90.00
_cell.angle_beta   90.00
_cell.angle_gamma   90.00
#
_symmetry.space_group_name_H-M   'P 1'
#
loop_
_entity.id
_entity.type
_entity.pdbx_description
1 polymer ?
#
loop_
_entity_poly.entity_id
_entity_poly.type
_entity_poly.pdbx_seq_one_letter_code
_entity_poly.pdbx_strand_id
1 'polypeptide(L)'
;MDSLKDSLLFCLSDIILFRKPTIFSDYRTILQNDEPKIYEDLQDYHAIKSIFDEIILEYKDKYEYIDIVFFNDALGHLTRIYRVLRLDRGYLLLIGTDESGKTITY
;
A
#
# COMPACT_ATOMS: atom_id res chain seq x y z
N MET A 1 -24.02 25.27 -20.27
CA MET A 1 -23.53 25.51 -18.89
C MET A 1 -23.39 24.20 -18.11
N ASP A 2 -23.70 23.06 -18.73
CA ASP A 2 -23.72 21.73 -18.11
C ASP A 2 -22.38 20.98 -18.21
N SER A 3 -21.61 21.21 -19.29
CA SER A 3 -20.30 20.57 -19.49
C SER A 3 -19.26 20.86 -18.39
N LEU A 4 -19.31 22.04 -17.77
CA LEU A 4 -18.38 22.44 -16.70
C LEU A 4 -18.75 21.79 -15.35
N LYS A 5 -20.05 21.52 -15.13
CA LYS A 5 -20.52 20.79 -13.96
C LYS A 5 -20.18 19.31 -14.09
N ASP A 6 -20.26 18.74 -15.28
CA ASP A 6 -19.90 17.35 -15.54
C ASP A 6 -18.39 17.12 -15.38
N SER A 7 -17.54 18.06 -15.82
CA SER A 7 -16.10 17.97 -15.59
C SER A 7 -15.72 18.13 -14.11
N LEU A 8 -16.40 19.02 -13.39
CA LEU A 8 -16.21 19.20 -11.95
C LEU A 8 -16.72 17.99 -11.16
N LEU A 9 -17.83 17.39 -11.57
CA LEU A 9 -18.39 16.19 -10.96
C LEU A 9 -17.50 14.98 -11.21
N PHE A 10 -16.90 14.87 -12.39
CA PHE A 10 -15.89 13.85 -12.71
C PHE A 10 -14.63 14.03 -11.83
N CYS A 11 -14.09 15.25 -11.74
CA CYS A 11 -12.93 15.54 -10.91
C CYS A 11 -13.22 15.39 -9.40
N LEU A 12 -14.43 15.77 -8.95
CA LEU A 12 -14.89 15.52 -7.59
C LEU A 12 -15.13 14.04 -7.33
N SER A 13 -15.61 13.27 -8.32
CA SER A 13 -15.76 11.83 -8.20
C SER A 13 -14.41 11.15 -8.07
N ASP A 14 -13.39 11.61 -8.81
CA ASP A 14 -12.02 11.18 -8.63
C ASP A 14 -11.53 11.54 -7.22
N ILE A 15 -11.72 12.78 -6.75
CA ILE A 15 -11.34 13.20 -5.39
C ILE A 15 -12.06 12.36 -4.31
N ILE A 16 -13.33 11.99 -4.51
CA ILE A 16 -14.13 11.18 -3.58
C ILE A 16 -13.73 9.71 -3.65
N LEU A 17 -13.39 9.20 -4.84
CA LEU A 17 -12.91 7.83 -5.08
C LEU A 17 -11.48 7.64 -4.53
N PHE A 18 -10.61 8.63 -4.71
CA PHE A 18 -9.26 8.69 -4.12
C PHE A 18 -9.29 8.88 -2.61
N ARG A 19 -10.39 9.37 -2.03
CA ARG A 19 -10.56 9.55 -0.58
C ARG A 19 -10.96 8.30 0.18
N LYS A 20 -11.42 7.23 -0.50
CA LYS A 20 -11.67 5.95 0.17
C LYS A 20 -10.42 5.08 0.08
N PRO A 21 -9.71 4.87 1.19
CA PRO A 21 -8.58 3.95 1.17
C PRO A 21 -9.14 2.54 0.98
N THR A 22 -9.03 1.98 -0.22
CA THR A 22 -9.40 0.58 -0.47
C THR A 22 -8.27 -0.31 0.02
N ILE A 23 -8.11 -0.42 1.34
CA ILE A 23 -7.05 -1.20 1.97
C ILE A 23 -7.54 -2.61 2.22
N PHE A 24 -7.44 -3.41 1.15
CA PHE A 24 -7.70 -4.83 1.22
C PHE A 24 -6.36 -5.56 1.10
N SER A 25 -6.09 -6.45 2.05
CA SER A 25 -4.91 -7.31 2.00
C SER A 25 -5.05 -8.49 2.97
N ASP A 26 -4.08 -9.39 2.92
CA ASP A 26 -3.93 -10.53 3.82
C ASP A 26 -2.86 -10.28 4.90
N TYR A 27 -2.67 -9.01 5.27
CA TYR A 27 -1.55 -8.60 6.12
C TYR A 27 -1.54 -9.29 7.50
N ARG A 28 -2.71 -9.67 8.01
CA ARG A 28 -2.84 -10.34 9.32
C ARG A 28 -2.09 -11.67 9.40
N THR A 29 -1.92 -12.34 8.27
CA THR A 29 -1.35 -13.70 8.21
C THR A 29 0.05 -13.71 7.57
N ILE A 30 0.65 -12.54 7.31
CA ILE A 30 1.96 -12.48 6.61
C ILE A 30 3.04 -13.25 7.37
N LEU A 31 3.08 -13.11 8.70
CA LEU A 31 4.11 -13.71 9.55
C LEU A 31 3.86 -15.21 9.80
N GLN A 32 2.66 -15.70 9.52
CA GLN A 32 2.25 -17.08 9.77
C GLN A 32 2.32 -17.89 8.48
N ASN A 33 3.41 -18.62 8.27
CA ASN A 33 3.65 -19.36 7.04
C ASN A 33 2.65 -20.53 6.79
N ASP A 34 2.02 -21.06 7.84
CA ASP A 34 1.13 -22.23 7.76
C ASP A 34 -0.35 -21.88 7.64
N GLU A 35 -0.72 -20.60 7.69
CA GLU A 35 -2.12 -20.18 7.64
C GLU A 35 -2.54 -19.72 6.23
N PRO A 36 -3.81 -19.96 5.84
CA PRO A 36 -4.32 -19.52 4.56
C PRO A 36 -4.34 -17.99 4.48
N LYS A 37 -3.74 -17.45 3.43
CA LYS A 37 -3.69 -16.00 3.16
C LYS A 37 -5.07 -15.49 2.70
N ILE A 38 -5.86 -14.97 3.64
CA ILE A 38 -7.21 -14.47 3.38
C ILE A 38 -7.16 -13.01 2.97
N TYR A 39 -7.75 -12.69 1.82
CA TYR A 39 -7.84 -11.33 1.33
C TYR A 39 -9.04 -10.60 1.96
N GLU A 40 -8.78 -9.71 2.93
CA GLU A 40 -9.83 -9.05 3.71
C GLU A 40 -9.68 -7.53 3.77
N ASP A 41 -10.73 -6.85 4.22
CA ASP A 41 -10.72 -5.41 4.48
C ASP A 41 -9.98 -5.13 5.81
N LEU A 42 -8.92 -4.35 5.74
CA LEU A 42 -8.10 -4.00 6.89
C LEU A 42 -8.59 -2.74 7.62
N GLN A 43 -9.60 -2.05 7.08
CA GLN A 43 -10.30 -0.88 7.61
C GLN A 43 -9.40 0.35 7.85
N ASP A 44 -8.46 0.27 8.79
CA ASP A 44 -7.70 1.41 9.30
C ASP A 44 -6.19 1.32 9.02
N TYR A 45 -5.61 2.44 8.58
CA TYR A 45 -4.17 2.57 8.39
C TYR A 45 -3.34 2.33 9.65
N HIS A 46 -3.90 2.63 10.84
CA HIS A 46 -3.20 2.40 12.10
C HIS A 46 -2.95 0.90 12.34
N ALA A 47 -3.96 0.06 12.10
CA ALA A 47 -3.83 -1.38 12.26
C ALA A 47 -2.77 -1.95 11.31
N ILE A 48 -2.77 -1.45 10.06
CA ILE A 48 -1.81 -1.86 9.04
C ILE A 48 -0.40 -1.43 9.39
N LYS A 49 -0.25 -0.19 9.86
CA LYS A 49 1.05 0.33 10.27
C LYS A 49 1.68 -0.55 11.36
N SER A 50 0.91 -0.96 12.38
CA SER A 50 1.39 -1.85 13.42
C SER A 50 1.92 -3.18 12.87
N ILE A 51 1.20 -3.79 11.93
CA ILE A 51 1.65 -5.03 11.26
C ILE A 51 2.95 -4.81 10.48
N PHE A 52 3.07 -3.69 9.76
CA PHE A 52 4.29 -3.37 9.01
C PHE A 52 5.48 -3.06 9.91
N ASP A 53 5.26 -2.39 11.04
CA ASP A 53 6.30 -2.12 12.02
C ASP A 53 6.84 -3.44 12.60
N GLU A 54 5.97 -4.43 12.86
CA GLU A 54 6.37 -5.79 13.25
C GLU A 54 7.17 -6.51 12.15
N ILE A 55 6.70 -6.47 10.89
CA ILE A 55 7.41 -7.06 9.74
C ILE A 55 8.80 -6.45 9.57
N ILE A 56 8.93 -5.13 9.67
CA ILE A 56 10.22 -4.45 9.60
C ILE A 56 11.11 -4.87 10.77
N LEU A 57 10.57 -4.99 11.97
CA LEU A 57 11.35 -5.38 13.14
C LEU A 57 11.95 -6.78 12.97
N GLU A 58 11.17 -7.75 12.49
CA GLU A 58 11.68 -9.08 12.16
C GLU A 58 12.72 -9.06 11.03
N TYR A 59 12.50 -8.23 10.01
CA TYR A 59 13.47 -8.07 8.93
C TYR A 59 14.78 -7.44 9.43
N LYS A 60 14.70 -6.45 10.33
CA LYS A 60 15.85 -5.81 10.98
C LYS A 60 16.65 -6.81 11.81
N ASP A 61 15.98 -7.68 12.56
CA ASP A 61 16.65 -8.74 13.35
C ASP A 61 17.49 -9.67 12.45
N LYS A 62 17.00 -9.93 11.23
CA LYS A 62 17.67 -10.82 10.28
C LYS A 62 18.76 -10.17 9.42
N TYR A 63 18.61 -8.88 9.09
CA TYR A 63 19.45 -8.22 8.08
C TYR A 63 20.06 -6.88 8.52
N GLU A 64 19.75 -6.32 9.70
CA GLU A 64 20.29 -5.06 10.29
C GLU A 64 20.29 -3.75 9.45
N TYR A 65 19.96 -3.77 8.15
CA TYR A 65 20.32 -2.70 7.22
C TYR A 65 19.22 -1.71 6.80
N ILE A 66 18.00 -1.79 7.34
CA ILE A 66 16.88 -0.99 6.82
C ILE A 66 16.14 -0.23 7.91
N ASP A 67 16.24 1.10 7.93
CA ASP A 67 15.42 1.99 8.77
C ASP A 67 14.43 2.78 7.91
N ILE A 68 13.15 2.36 7.91
CA ILE A 68 12.07 2.97 7.13
C ILE A 68 10.92 3.34 8.07
N VAL A 69 10.32 4.50 7.83
CA VAL A 69 9.09 4.93 8.50
C VAL A 69 7.95 4.95 7.46
N PHE A 70 6.85 4.27 7.76
CA PHE A 70 5.67 4.25 6.89
C PHE A 70 4.69 5.39 7.20
N PHE A 71 4.33 6.12 6.15
CA PHE A 71 3.21 7.08 6.14
C PHE A 71 1.96 6.43 5.55
N ASN A 72 0.77 6.99 5.82
CA ASN A 72 -0.50 6.45 5.31
C ASN A 72 -0.51 6.33 3.78
N ASP A 73 0.04 7.33 3.07
CA ASP A 73 0.16 7.29 1.61
C ASP A 73 1.11 6.19 1.16
N ALA A 74 2.21 5.97 1.87
CA ALA A 74 3.15 4.89 1.58
C ALA A 74 2.49 3.51 1.78
N LEU A 75 1.72 3.32 2.85
CA LEU A 75 0.94 2.09 3.10
C LEU A 75 -0.09 1.83 1.99
N GLY A 76 -0.75 2.89 1.50
CA GLY A 76 -1.69 2.80 0.38
C GLY A 76 -0.99 2.35 -0.91
N HIS A 77 0.15 2.97 -1.26
CA HIS A 77 0.95 2.56 -2.42
C HIS A 77 1.47 1.14 -2.29
N LEU A 78 1.95 0.77 -1.10
CA LEU A 78 2.49 -0.56 -0.84
C LEU A 78 1.41 -1.64 -0.94
N THR A 79 0.18 -1.36 -0.50
CA THR A 79 -0.97 -2.25 -0.69
C THR A 79 -1.26 -2.49 -2.18
N ARG A 80 -1.15 -1.45 -3.01
CA ARG A 80 -1.33 -1.57 -4.47
C ARG A 80 -0.19 -2.38 -5.11
N ILE A 81 1.05 -2.10 -4.73
CA ILE A 81 2.24 -2.83 -5.21
C ILE A 81 2.10 -4.31 -4.85
N TYR A 82 1.83 -4.60 -3.59
CA TYR A 82 1.68 -5.96 -3.07
C TYR A 82 0.58 -6.74 -3.80
N ARG A 83 -0.57 -6.10 -4.07
CA ARG A 83 -1.64 -6.71 -4.87
C ARG A 83 -1.15 -7.13 -6.27
N VAL A 84 -0.36 -6.29 -6.94
CA VAL A 84 0.18 -6.63 -8.27
C VAL A 84 1.22 -7.74 -8.20
N LEU A 85 2.06 -7.76 -7.16
CA LEU A 85 3.05 -8.84 -6.95
C LEU A 85 2.43 -10.23 -6.77
N ARG A 86 1.16 -10.31 -6.35
CA ARG A 86 0.43 -11.58 -6.20
C ARG A 86 -0.26 -12.05 -7.47
N LEU A 87 -0.34 -11.22 -8.49
CA LEU A 87 -0.92 -11.61 -9.76
C LEU A 87 0.08 -12.48 -10.53
N ASP A 88 -0.39 -13.60 -11.06
CA ASP A 88 0.40 -14.38 -12.01
C ASP A 88 0.72 -13.50 -13.23
N ARG A 89 2.02 -13.30 -13.47
CA ARG A 89 2.53 -12.41 -14.53
C ARG A 89 2.10 -10.93 -14.35
N GLY A 90 1.98 -10.48 -13.11
CA GLY A 90 1.77 -9.07 -12.80
C GLY A 90 3.01 -8.22 -13.13
N TYR A 91 2.83 -7.17 -13.94
CA TYR A 91 3.84 -6.15 -14.20
C TYR A 91 3.39 -4.83 -13.58
N LEU A 92 4.32 -4.13 -12.91
CA LEU A 92 4.08 -2.82 -12.33
C LEU A 92 5.17 -1.84 -12.78
N LEU A 93 4.75 -0.66 -13.24
CA LEU A 93 5.64 0.47 -13.49
C LEU A 93 5.48 1.50 -12.37
N LEU A 94 6.54 1.69 -11.58
CA LEU A 94 6.56 2.66 -10.49
C LEU A 94 7.12 4.00 -10.98
N ILE A 95 6.29 5.04 -10.99
CA ILE A 95 6.64 6.40 -11.43
C ILE A 95 6.56 7.34 -10.23
N GLY A 96 7.46 8.31 -10.15
CA GLY A 96 7.53 9.28 -9.05
C GLY A 96 8.82 10.10 -9.14
N THR A 97 9.11 10.92 -8.13
CA THR A 97 10.35 11.68 -8.03
C THR A 97 11.45 10.86 -7.33
N ASP A 98 12.70 11.30 -7.39
CA ASP A 98 13.85 10.53 -6.88
C ASP A 98 13.80 10.29 -5.36
N GLU A 99 13.11 11.16 -4.61
CA GLU A 99 12.96 11.06 -3.15
C GLU A 99 11.70 10.29 -2.70
N SER A 100 10.95 9.67 -3.62
CA SER A 100 9.67 9.03 -3.25
C SER A 100 9.83 7.62 -2.65
N GLY A 101 11.05 7.21 -2.27
CA GLY A 101 11.32 5.90 -1.65
C GLY A 101 11.14 4.69 -2.58
N LYS A 102 11.22 4.87 -3.91
CA LYS A 102 11.04 3.78 -4.91
C LYS A 102 12.12 2.72 -4.85
N THR A 103 13.31 3.11 -4.45
CA THR A 103 14.48 2.26 -4.35
C THR A 103 15.24 2.72 -3.13
N ILE A 104 15.54 1.79 -2.25
CA ILE A 104 16.46 2.02 -1.15
C ILE A 104 17.83 1.78 -1.75
N THR A 105 18.53 2.87 -2.08
CA THR A 105 19.91 2.79 -2.55
C THR A 105 20.80 2.48 -1.35
N TYR A 106 21.45 1.32 -1.37
CA TYR A 106 22.46 0.91 -0.39
C TYR A 106 23.79 1.64 -0.63
#